data_AF-K1Q6W7-F1
#
_entry.id   AF-K1Q6W7-F1
#
_cell.length_a   1.000
_cell.length_b   1.000
_cell.length_c   1.000
_cell.angle_alpha   90.00
_cell.angle_beta   90.00
_cell.angle_gamma   90.00
#
_symmetry.space_group_name_H-M   'P 1'
#
loop_
_entity.id
_entity.type
_entity.pdbx_description
1 polymer ?
#
loop_
_entity_poly.entity_id
_entity_poly.type
_entity_poly.pdbx_seq_one_letter_code
_entity_poly.pdbx_strand_id
1 'polypeptide(L)'
;MSARFSLLSDNRNPADVLNTTILTSPCLPNNFSGKFRFGSHKYQVGSLTNGSSFSACLKDAVNFVDKYMVDIKELSNADIYIFSYFFDRAKDAGIIDFSNPLLDHPYLGMDLTYIYALLHDGYHIRSNKGMEENMG
;
A
#
# COMPACT_ATOMS: atom_id res chain seq x y z
N MET A 1 13.02 -1.53 5.20
CA MET A 1 12.62 -0.84 3.96
C MET A 1 11.29 -0.16 4.18
N SER A 2 11.02 0.97 3.53
CA SER A 2 9.69 1.61 3.55
C SER A 2 8.91 1.15 2.33
N ALA A 3 7.76 0.49 2.52
CA ALA A 3 6.91 0.03 1.43
C ALA A 3 6.50 1.20 0.51
N ARG A 4 6.13 2.35 1.10
CA ARG A 4 5.75 3.54 0.35
C ARG A 4 6.87 4.05 -0.55
N PHE A 5 8.11 4.05 -0.08
CA PHE A 5 9.24 4.44 -0.93
C PHE A 5 9.43 3.47 -2.09
N SER A 6 9.32 2.16 -1.84
CA SER A 6 9.43 1.14 -2.88
C SER A 6 8.37 1.29 -3.98
N LEU A 7 7.11 1.55 -3.60
CA LEU A 7 6.00 1.78 -4.53
C LEU A 7 6.11 3.13 -5.27
N LEU A 8 6.65 4.16 -4.63
CA LEU A 8 6.98 5.42 -5.31
C LEU A 8 8.13 5.26 -6.30
N SER A 9 9.04 4.31 -6.06
CA SER A 9 10.21 4.07 -6.90
C SER A 9 10.02 3.05 -8.01
N ASP A 10 8.79 2.56 -8.24
CA ASP A 10 8.49 1.50 -9.21
C ASP A 10 9.29 0.22 -8.91
N ASN A 11 9.39 -0.16 -7.62
CA ASN A 11 10.13 -1.31 -7.13
C ASN A 11 11.62 -1.41 -7.55
N ARG A 12 12.20 -0.32 -8.06
CA ARG A 12 13.61 -0.21 -8.39
C ARG A 12 14.49 -0.36 -7.14
N ASN A 13 15.71 -0.83 -7.32
CA ASN A 13 16.62 -0.94 -6.18
C ASN A 13 16.92 0.46 -5.63
N PRO A 14 16.96 0.63 -4.30
CA PRO A 14 17.19 1.95 -3.70
C PRO A 14 18.43 2.66 -4.25
N ALA A 15 19.52 1.92 -4.53
CA ALA A 15 20.75 2.45 -5.11
C ALA A 15 20.54 3.14 -6.48
N ASP A 16 19.66 2.60 -7.32
CA ASP A 16 19.34 3.15 -8.64
C ASP A 16 18.49 4.43 -8.53
N VAL A 17 17.80 4.60 -7.39
CA VAL A 17 16.85 5.69 -7.13
C VAL A 17 17.53 6.87 -6.44
N LEU A 18 18.70 6.69 -5.81
CA LEU A 18 19.42 7.76 -5.11
C LEU A 18 19.83 8.93 -6.02
N ASN A 19 20.10 8.65 -7.30
CA ASN A 19 20.47 9.68 -8.29
C ASN A 19 19.25 10.38 -8.91
N THR A 20 18.03 9.95 -8.57
CA THR A 20 16.79 10.51 -9.09
C THR A 20 16.20 11.53 -8.11
N THR A 21 15.66 12.63 -8.62
CA THR A 21 14.97 13.65 -7.82
C THR A 21 13.44 13.62 -7.99
N ILE A 22 12.94 12.96 -9.04
CA ILE A 22 11.51 12.88 -9.38
C ILE A 22 11.05 11.43 -9.39
N LEU A 23 10.02 11.12 -8.63
CA LEU A 23 9.38 9.81 -8.60
C LEU A 23 7.94 9.93 -9.08
N THR A 24 7.54 9.02 -9.95
CA THR A 24 6.16 8.97 -10.44
C THR A 24 5.58 7.60 -10.18
N SER A 25 4.30 7.54 -9.78
CA SER A 25 3.67 6.27 -9.43
C SER A 25 2.25 6.17 -9.98
N PRO A 26 1.80 4.98 -10.44
CA PRO A 26 0.42 4.75 -10.83
C PRO A 26 -0.55 4.83 -9.63
N CYS A 27 -0.02 4.76 -8.42
CA CYS A 27 -0.80 4.82 -7.19
C CYS A 27 -1.21 6.24 -6.77
N LEU A 28 -0.61 7.27 -7.37
CA LEU A 28 -0.86 8.66 -6.99
C LEU A 28 -2.02 9.24 -7.82
N PRO A 29 -2.93 10.01 -7.19
CA PRO A 29 -4.09 10.59 -7.87
C PRO A 29 -3.70 11.43 -9.09
N ASN A 30 -4.57 11.46 -10.10
CA ASN A 30 -4.37 12.28 -11.30
C ASN A 30 -4.02 13.73 -10.94
N ASN A 31 -3.01 14.28 -11.60
CA ASN A 31 -2.50 15.65 -11.41
C ASN A 31 -1.91 15.93 -10.01
N PHE A 32 -1.70 14.90 -9.18
CA PHE A 32 -1.01 15.07 -7.91
C PHE A 32 0.47 15.39 -8.13
N SER A 33 0.98 16.36 -7.38
CA SER A 33 2.40 16.69 -7.27
C SER A 33 2.71 17.06 -5.83
N GLY A 34 3.76 16.47 -5.26
CA GLY A 34 4.09 16.62 -3.86
C GLY A 34 5.58 16.47 -3.58
N LYS A 35 5.94 16.59 -2.31
CA LYS A 35 7.30 16.35 -1.82
C LYS A 35 7.30 15.13 -0.90
N PHE A 36 8.27 14.26 -1.08
CA PHE A 36 8.47 13.07 -0.27
C PHE A 36 9.89 13.03 0.28
N ARG A 37 10.07 12.50 1.49
CA ARG A 37 11.38 12.38 2.12
C ARG A 37 11.61 10.94 2.56
N PHE A 38 12.75 10.39 2.16
CA PHE A 38 13.22 9.08 2.60
C PHE A 38 14.65 9.19 3.12
N GLY A 39 14.83 8.97 4.42
CA GLY A 39 16.09 9.29 5.10
C GLY A 39 16.46 10.77 4.91
N SER A 40 17.67 11.02 4.42
CA SER A 40 18.17 12.35 4.07
C SER A 40 17.77 12.85 2.68
N HIS A 41 17.17 11.99 1.84
CA HIS A 41 16.86 12.31 0.44
C HIS A 41 15.47 12.93 0.31
N LYS A 42 15.36 13.95 -0.55
CA LYS A 42 14.11 14.64 -0.87
C LYS A 42 13.77 14.41 -2.33
N TYR A 43 12.52 14.00 -2.58
CA TYR A 43 12.00 13.70 -3.89
C TYR A 43 10.79 14.57 -4.18
N GLN A 44 10.65 15.00 -5.42
CA GLN A 44 9.36 15.41 -5.97
C GLN A 44 8.61 14.15 -6.38
N VAL A 45 7.34 14.03 -6.00
CA VAL A 45 6.50 12.87 -6.32
C VAL A 45 5.27 13.30 -7.12
N GLY A 46 4.78 12.47 -8.03
CA GLY A 46 3.56 12.78 -8.77
C GLY A 46 2.93 11.59 -9.48
N SER A 47 1.75 11.80 -10.07
CA SER A 47 1.11 10.79 -10.90
C SER A 47 1.92 10.48 -12.17
N LEU A 48 1.71 9.30 -12.74
CA LEU A 48 2.19 9.02 -14.09
C LEU A 48 1.50 9.93 -15.13
N THR A 49 2.13 10.06 -16.30
CA THR A 49 1.60 10.85 -17.42
C THR A 49 0.29 10.29 -17.99
N ASN A 50 0.08 8.98 -17.90
CA ASN A 50 -1.17 8.29 -18.24
C ASN A 50 -2.18 8.25 -17.08
N GLY A 51 -1.89 8.94 -15.97
CA GLY A 51 -2.74 9.01 -14.79
C GLY A 51 -2.59 7.85 -13.80
N SER A 52 -3.43 7.87 -12.77
CA SER A 52 -3.54 6.84 -11.75
C SER A 52 -4.18 5.57 -12.31
N SER A 53 -3.67 4.41 -11.92
CA SER A 53 -4.24 3.11 -12.30
C SER A 53 -4.24 2.17 -11.11
N PHE A 54 -5.44 1.75 -10.68
CA PHE A 54 -5.60 0.78 -9.60
C PHE A 54 -4.89 -0.54 -9.93
N SER A 55 -5.07 -1.07 -11.14
CA SER A 55 -4.47 -2.35 -11.54
C SER A 55 -2.95 -2.30 -11.60
N ALA A 56 -2.37 -1.20 -12.09
CA ALA A 56 -0.92 -1.01 -12.09
C ALA A 56 -0.38 -0.81 -10.67
N CYS A 57 -1.05 0.00 -9.85
CA CYS A 57 -0.68 0.20 -8.45
C CYS A 57 -0.72 -1.10 -7.63
N LEU A 58 -1.78 -1.89 -7.80
CA LEU A 58 -1.90 -3.20 -7.15
C LEU A 58 -0.81 -4.16 -7.64
N LYS A 59 -0.52 -4.18 -8.94
CA LYS A 59 0.57 -4.98 -9.49
C LYS A 59 1.93 -4.63 -8.85
N ASP A 60 2.22 -3.34 -8.67
CA ASP A 60 3.44 -2.90 -8.01
C ASP A 60 3.48 -3.32 -6.53
N ALA A 61 2.33 -3.26 -5.84
CA ALA A 61 2.20 -3.73 -4.47
C ALA A 61 2.45 -5.24 -4.34
N VAL A 62 1.86 -6.06 -5.21
CA VAL A 62 2.08 -7.51 -5.23
C VAL A 62 3.55 -7.83 -5.53
N ASN A 63 4.14 -7.20 -6.56
CA ASN A 63 5.55 -7.39 -6.89
C ASN A 63 6.48 -7.04 -5.71
N PHE A 64 6.15 -6.00 -4.95
CA PHE A 64 6.89 -5.64 -3.74
C PHE A 64 6.77 -6.73 -2.67
N VAL A 65 5.55 -7.19 -2.39
CA VAL A 65 5.28 -8.24 -1.39
C VAL A 65 5.99 -9.54 -1.77
N ASP A 66 5.82 -10.02 -3.00
CA ASP A 66 6.44 -11.25 -3.49
C ASP A 66 7.98 -11.25 -3.36
N LYS A 67 8.60 -10.08 -3.55
CA LYS A 67 10.07 -9.94 -3.50
C LYS A 67 10.62 -9.98 -2.08
N TYR A 68 9.88 -9.48 -1.10
CA TYR A 68 10.42 -9.20 0.24
C TYR A 68 9.76 -10.00 1.37
N MET A 69 8.63 -10.63 1.10
CA MET A 69 7.89 -11.34 2.12
C MET A 69 8.34 -12.80 2.25
N VAL A 70 8.32 -13.29 3.50
CA VAL A 70 8.49 -14.70 3.82
C VAL A 70 7.10 -15.28 4.09
N ASP A 71 6.77 -16.36 3.40
CA ASP A 71 5.53 -17.12 3.63
C ASP A 71 5.53 -17.75 5.04
N ILE A 72 4.44 -17.56 5.77
CA ILE A 72 4.19 -18.14 7.09
C ILE A 72 2.85 -18.87 7.04
N LYS A 73 2.92 -20.16 6.72
CA LYS A 73 1.75 -21.00 6.43
C LYS A 73 0.77 -21.08 7.60
N GLU A 74 1.25 -20.96 8.83
CA GLU A 74 0.46 -21.02 10.05
C GLU A 74 -0.56 -19.88 10.15
N LEU A 75 -0.26 -18.71 9.58
CA LEU A 75 -1.14 -17.54 9.64
C LEU A 75 -2.45 -17.74 8.88
N SER A 76 -2.44 -18.55 7.83
CA SER A 76 -3.64 -18.86 7.05
C SER A 76 -4.78 -19.46 7.90
N ASN A 77 -4.48 -20.09 9.04
CA ASN A 77 -5.45 -20.77 9.92
C ASN A 77 -5.58 -20.17 11.33
N ALA A 78 -4.87 -19.07 11.65
CA ALA A 78 -4.93 -18.42 12.96
C ALA A 78 -5.87 -17.19 13.00
N ASP A 79 -6.45 -16.88 14.15
CA ASP A 79 -7.07 -15.56 14.35
C ASP A 79 -5.99 -14.49 14.43
N ILE A 80 -6.10 -13.47 13.59
CA ILE A 80 -5.08 -12.43 13.45
C ILE A 80 -5.68 -11.10 13.82
N TYR A 81 -5.08 -10.45 14.80
CA TYR A 81 -5.38 -9.07 15.14
C TYR A 81 -4.30 -8.16 14.56
N ILE A 82 -4.73 -7.17 13.77
CA ILE A 82 -3.83 -6.25 13.08
C ILE A 82 -4.10 -4.83 13.57
N PHE A 83 -3.05 -4.16 14.05
CA PHE A 83 -3.15 -2.89 14.78
C PHE A 83 -2.35 -1.77 14.11
N SER A 84 -2.37 -0.59 14.72
CA SER A 84 -1.56 0.56 14.34
C SER A 84 -1.84 1.00 12.90
N TYR A 85 -0.86 0.86 12.00
CA TYR A 85 -0.94 1.38 10.63
C TYR A 85 -2.15 0.88 9.85
N PHE A 86 -2.52 -0.39 10.01
CA PHE A 86 -3.67 -0.99 9.31
C PHE A 86 -4.99 -0.40 9.79
N PHE A 87 -5.14 -0.22 11.10
CA PHE A 87 -6.32 0.39 11.70
C PHE A 87 -6.47 1.85 11.23
N ASP A 88 -5.37 2.62 11.27
CA ASP A 88 -5.41 4.01 10.84
C ASP A 88 -5.80 4.15 9.36
N ARG A 89 -5.24 3.31 8.46
CA ARG A 89 -5.61 3.34 7.04
C ARG A 89 -7.05 2.89 6.79
N ALA A 90 -7.54 1.90 7.54
CA ALA A 90 -8.93 1.48 7.46
C ALA A 90 -9.89 2.59 7.92
N LYS A 91 -9.53 3.31 8.99
CA LYS A 91 -10.27 4.48 9.46
C LYS A 91 -10.22 5.63 8.44
N ASP A 92 -9.05 5.95 7.91
CA ASP A 92 -8.91 7.01 6.89
C ASP A 92 -9.72 6.69 5.61
N ALA A 93 -9.93 5.40 5.32
CA ALA A 93 -10.76 4.92 4.23
C ALA A 93 -12.26 4.86 4.57
N GLY A 94 -12.65 5.21 5.79
CA GLY A 94 -14.05 5.13 6.26
C GLY A 94 -14.56 3.69 6.44
N ILE A 95 -13.68 2.70 6.52
CA ILE A 95 -14.06 1.27 6.64
C ILE A 95 -14.54 0.94 8.06
N ILE A 96 -13.98 1.61 9.08
CA ILE A 96 -14.24 1.32 10.49
C ILE A 96 -15.50 2.01 11.01
N ASP A 97 -15.67 3.29 10.67
CA ASP A 97 -16.75 4.15 11.15
C ASP A 97 -17.81 4.43 10.06
N PHE A 98 -17.69 3.78 8.90
CA PHE A 98 -18.58 3.96 7.74
C PHE A 98 -18.70 5.42 7.30
N SER A 99 -17.63 6.21 7.49
CA SER A 99 -17.56 7.60 7.05
C SER A 99 -17.13 7.71 5.59
N ASN A 100 -17.14 8.93 5.06
CA ASN A 100 -16.49 9.19 3.77
C ASN A 100 -14.97 9.01 3.92
N PRO A 101 -14.29 8.44 2.91
CA PRO A 101 -12.83 8.39 2.88
C PRO A 101 -12.22 9.80 2.93
N LEU A 102 -11.06 9.92 3.57
CA LEU A 102 -10.26 11.14 3.57
C LEU A 102 -9.63 11.37 2.19
N LEU A 103 -10.36 12.08 1.33
CA LEU A 103 -9.95 12.40 -0.04
C LEU A 103 -8.67 13.25 -0.13
N ASP A 104 -8.30 13.95 0.95
CA ASP A 104 -7.07 14.76 1.06
C ASP A 104 -5.82 13.93 1.42
N HIS A 105 -5.92 12.59 1.43
CA HIS A 105 -4.79 11.71 1.69
C HIS A 105 -4.28 11.08 0.37
N PRO A 106 -3.33 11.72 -0.35
CA PRO A 106 -2.92 11.31 -1.70
C PRO A 106 -2.25 9.93 -1.78
N TYR A 107 -1.80 9.38 -0.64
CA TYR A 107 -1.21 8.05 -0.56
C TYR A 107 -2.21 6.98 -0.11
N LEU A 108 -3.47 7.32 0.17
CA LEU A 108 -4.40 6.37 0.79
C LEU A 108 -4.65 5.16 -0.12
N GLY A 109 -4.87 5.40 -1.43
CA GLY A 109 -4.99 4.32 -2.41
C GLY A 109 -3.75 3.43 -2.47
N MET A 110 -2.55 4.03 -2.45
CA MET A 110 -1.28 3.30 -2.40
C MET A 110 -1.13 2.44 -1.15
N ASP A 111 -1.52 2.98 0.00
CA ASP A 111 -1.39 2.29 1.27
C ASP A 111 -2.41 1.14 1.38
N LEU A 112 -3.63 1.32 0.86
CA LEU A 112 -4.66 0.28 0.82
C LEU A 112 -4.30 -0.85 -0.14
N THR A 113 -3.74 -0.55 -1.32
CA THR A 113 -3.27 -1.61 -2.24
C THR A 113 -2.10 -2.39 -1.64
N TYR A 114 -1.18 -1.72 -0.95
CA TYR A 114 -0.11 -2.37 -0.21
C TYR A 114 -0.65 -3.29 0.90
N ILE A 115 -1.57 -2.79 1.73
CA ILE A 115 -2.19 -3.59 2.80
C ILE A 115 -2.90 -4.80 2.21
N TYR A 116 -3.70 -4.61 1.16
CA TYR A 116 -4.38 -5.72 0.49
C TYR A 116 -3.38 -6.76 -0.01
N ALA A 117 -2.37 -6.34 -0.77
CA ALA A 117 -1.37 -7.27 -1.33
C ALA A 117 -0.62 -8.01 -0.22
N LEU A 118 -0.28 -7.33 0.87
CA LEU A 118 0.42 -7.94 2.00
C LEU A 118 -0.43 -9.03 2.66
N LEU A 119 -1.72 -8.77 2.90
CA LEU A 119 -2.61 -9.70 3.60
C LEU A 119 -3.08 -10.85 2.70
N HIS A 120 -3.48 -10.53 1.47
CA HIS A 120 -4.04 -11.48 0.52
C HIS A 120 -2.95 -12.29 -0.20
N ASP A 121 -2.03 -11.61 -0.86
CA ASP A 121 -1.02 -12.24 -1.71
C ASP A 121 0.19 -12.69 -0.90
N GLY A 122 0.55 -11.92 0.13
CA GLY A 122 1.64 -12.26 1.04
C GLY A 122 1.25 -13.33 2.07
N TYR A 123 0.36 -12.99 3.01
CA TYR A 123 0.03 -13.87 4.15
C TYR A 123 -1.03 -14.91 3.84
N HIS A 124 -1.59 -14.90 2.62
CA HIS A 124 -2.66 -15.82 2.20
C HIS A 124 -3.86 -15.84 3.16
N ILE A 125 -4.17 -14.68 3.75
CA ILE A 125 -5.33 -14.52 4.63
C ILE A 125 -6.57 -14.50 3.75
N ARG A 126 -7.44 -15.49 3.92
CA ARG A 126 -8.70 -15.59 3.16
C ARG A 126 -9.58 -14.38 3.42
N SER A 127 -10.15 -13.80 2.36
CA SER A 127 -11.05 -12.63 2.44
C SER A 127 -12.32 -12.85 3.28
N ASN A 128 -12.67 -14.09 3.64
CA ASN A 128 -13.87 -14.44 4.41
C ASN A 128 -13.62 -14.73 5.89
N LYS A 129 -12.38 -14.59 6.38
CA LYS A 129 -12.04 -15.06 7.74
C LYS A 129 -12.68 -14.26 8.89
N GLY A 130 -13.25 -13.08 8.60
CA GLY A 130 -13.90 -12.20 9.59
C GLY A 130 -15.42 -12.10 9.51
N MET A 131 -16.09 -12.91 8.67
CA MET A 131 -17.57 -12.91 8.55
C MET A 131 -18.23 -14.09 9.29
N GLU A 132 -17.47 -14.83 10.09
CA GLU A 132 -17.96 -15.93 10.92
C GLU A 132 -17.97 -15.51 12.40
N GLU A 133 -18.78 -14.52 12.75
CA GLU A 133 -19.21 -14.31 14.13
C GLU A 133 -20.75 -14.33 14.22
N ASN A 134 -21.25 -15.50 14.64
CA ASN A 134 -22.38 -15.69 15.54
C ASN A 134 -23.80 -15.32 15.06
N MET A 135 -24.37 -16.19 14.21
CA MET A 135 -25.82 -16.46 14.22
C MET A 135 -26.05 -17.76 15.00
N GLY A 136 -26.09 -17.65 16.33
CA GLY A 136 -26.43 -18.71 17.27
C GLY A 136 -27.25 -18.14 18.41
#